data_AF-A0A820FLK5-F1
#
_entry.id   AF-A0A820FLK5-F1
#
_cell.length_a   1.000
_cell.length_b   1.000
_cell.length_c   1.000
_cell.angle_alpha   90.00
_cell.angle_beta   90.00
_cell.angle_gamma   90.00
#
_symmetry.space_group_name_H-M   'P 1'
#
loop_
_entity.id
_entity.type
_entity.pdbx_description
1 polymer ?
#
loop_
_entity_poly.entity_id
_entity_poly.type
_entity_poly.pdbx_seq_one_letter_code
_entity_poly.pdbx_strand_id
1 'polypeptide(L)'
;AAAATGLVTWVVIDAIRGHVSISGSCIGPIVGLVAVTPACGFVQPGWTLLIASITTVVVYFLLLNKHHMHFDDTLDVAIVHGCGGILGAFLTGLFPEKSVNLKDGVDGAFYGRPIQLWYQIAGILTAIGFAAACTAGILFPLDWIMGIRLAKEDELDGLDLT
;
A
#
# COMPACT_ATOMS: atom_id res chain seq x y z
N ALA A 1 -2.24 -4.42 16.42
CA ALA A 1 -1.28 -3.33 16.67
C ALA A 1 -1.14 -2.42 15.45
N ALA A 2 -0.62 -2.93 14.33
CA ALA A 2 -0.40 -2.16 13.09
C ALA A 2 -1.59 -1.32 12.61
N ALA A 3 -2.81 -1.90 12.53
CA ALA A 3 -4.02 -1.15 12.17
C ALA A 3 -4.29 0.04 13.10
N ALA A 4 -4.22 -0.18 14.41
CA ALA A 4 -4.41 0.88 15.39
C ALA A 4 -3.31 1.96 15.28
N THR A 5 -2.07 1.55 15.01
CA THR A 5 -0.97 2.49 14.76
C THR A 5 -1.21 3.33 13.51
N GLY A 6 -1.68 2.73 12.41
CA GLY A 6 -2.02 3.47 11.21
C GLY A 6 -3.15 4.46 11.44
N LEU A 7 -4.22 4.07 12.16
CA LEU A 7 -5.28 4.98 12.58
C LEU A 7 -4.74 6.16 13.40
N VAL A 8 -4.00 5.88 14.48
CA VAL A 8 -3.48 6.90 15.37
C VAL A 8 -2.51 7.83 14.62
N THR A 9 -1.64 7.27 13.79
CA THR A 9 -0.70 8.06 12.98
C THR A 9 -1.44 9.02 12.07
N TRP A 10 -2.48 8.55 11.37
CA TRP A 10 -3.29 9.39 10.50
C TRP A 10 -3.99 10.50 11.27
N VAL A 11 -4.71 10.15 12.35
CA VAL A 11 -5.45 11.10 13.18
C VAL A 11 -4.52 12.14 13.79
N VAL A 12 -3.32 11.76 14.22
CA VAL A 12 -2.32 12.70 14.74
C VAL A 12 -1.88 13.69 13.65
N ILE A 13 -1.58 13.23 12.43
CA ILE A 13 -1.20 14.13 11.33
C ILE A 13 -2.34 15.08 10.99
N ASP A 14 -3.56 14.58 10.89
CA ASP A 14 -4.76 15.37 10.67
C ASP A 14 -5.00 16.41 11.77
N ALA A 15 -4.86 16.02 13.04
CA ALA A 15 -5.00 16.91 14.20
C ALA A 15 -3.95 18.03 14.18
N ILE A 16 -2.70 17.72 13.82
CA ILE A 16 -1.63 18.71 13.63
C ILE A 16 -1.98 19.70 12.51
N ARG A 17 -2.70 19.23 11.47
CA ARG A 17 -3.18 20.06 10.36
C ARG A 17 -4.50 20.78 10.65
N GLY A 18 -5.06 20.60 11.84
CA GLY A 18 -6.22 21.34 12.35
C GLY A 18 -7.58 20.74 12.02
N HIS A 19 -7.66 19.57 11.36
CA HIS A 19 -8.92 18.91 11.06
C HIS A 19 -8.78 17.39 10.98
N VAL A 20 -9.55 16.67 11.79
CA VAL A 20 -9.61 15.19 11.78
C VAL A 20 -10.66 14.70 10.80
N SER A 21 -10.22 14.05 9.72
CA SER A 21 -11.09 13.48 8.71
C SER A 21 -11.65 12.13 9.15
N ILE A 22 -12.96 11.91 8.97
CA ILE A 22 -13.58 10.59 9.18
C ILE A 22 -13.09 9.61 8.10
N SER A 23 -13.07 10.02 6.83
CA SER A 23 -12.57 9.16 5.75
C SER A 23 -11.09 8.84 5.96
N GLY A 24 -10.29 9.82 6.37
CA GLY A 24 -8.88 9.61 6.73
C GLY A 24 -8.71 8.63 7.90
N SER A 25 -9.54 8.77 8.93
CA SER A 25 -9.58 7.84 10.07
C SER A 25 -9.95 6.41 9.66
N CYS A 26 -10.73 6.22 8.59
CA CYS A 26 -11.00 4.89 8.04
C CYS A 26 -9.84 4.36 7.17
N ILE A 27 -9.14 5.22 6.44
CA ILE A 27 -8.01 4.84 5.58
C ILE A 27 -6.76 4.49 6.39
N GLY A 28 -6.45 5.26 7.45
CA GLY A 28 -5.29 5.04 8.32
C GLY A 28 -5.09 3.58 8.80
N PRO A 29 -6.11 2.92 9.38
CA PRO A 29 -5.99 1.52 9.76
C PRO A 29 -5.76 0.57 8.58
N ILE A 30 -6.34 0.85 7.40
CA ILE A 30 -6.11 0.06 6.19
C ILE A 30 -4.65 0.15 5.78
N VAL A 31 -4.08 1.36 5.76
CA VAL A 31 -2.65 1.55 5.45
C VAL A 31 -1.76 0.83 6.45
N GLY A 32 -2.08 0.89 7.73
CA GLY A 32 -1.35 0.15 8.77
C GLY A 32 -1.39 -1.37 8.56
N LEU A 33 -2.55 -1.91 8.13
CA LEU A 33 -2.68 -3.33 7.78
C LEU A 33 -1.84 -3.68 6.55
N VAL A 34 -2.00 -2.94 5.45
CA VAL A 34 -1.25 -3.12 4.19
C VAL A 34 0.25 -3.10 4.44
N ALA A 35 0.74 -2.16 5.25
CA ALA A 35 2.15 -2.00 5.56
C ALA A 35 2.75 -3.25 6.21
N VAL A 36 2.00 -3.93 7.08
CA VAL A 36 2.49 -5.06 7.88
C VAL A 36 2.12 -6.41 7.28
N THR A 37 1.22 -6.48 6.30
CA THR A 37 0.91 -7.72 5.56
C THR A 37 2.15 -8.53 5.14
N PRO A 38 3.20 -7.94 4.52
CA PRO A 38 4.39 -8.72 4.15
C PRO A 38 5.28 -9.09 5.35
N ALA A 39 5.09 -8.45 6.52
CA ALA A 39 5.96 -8.58 7.70
C ALA A 39 5.36 -9.41 8.85
N CYS A 40 4.04 -9.66 8.84
CA CYS A 40 3.26 -10.05 10.02
C CYS A 40 3.69 -11.37 10.70
N GLY A 41 4.42 -12.23 10.01
CA GLY A 41 4.97 -13.47 10.54
C GLY A 41 6.48 -13.48 10.78
N PHE A 42 7.17 -12.35 10.61
CA PHE A 42 8.63 -12.30 10.56
C PHE A 42 9.27 -11.20 11.41
N VAL A 43 8.52 -10.19 11.83
CA VAL A 43 9.06 -9.05 12.61
C VAL A 43 8.52 -9.06 14.03
N GLN A 44 9.31 -8.56 14.99
CA GLN A 44 8.85 -8.39 16.37
C GLN A 44 7.66 -7.41 16.44
N PRO A 45 6.75 -7.57 17.43
CA PRO A 45 5.60 -6.68 17.60
C PRO A 45 5.95 -5.19 17.63
N GLY A 46 7.07 -4.81 18.24
CA GLY A 46 7.54 -3.42 18.28
C GLY A 46 7.80 -2.82 16.89
N TRP A 47 8.43 -3.59 16.00
CA TRP A 47 8.71 -3.14 14.62
C TRP A 47 7.44 -2.96 13.80
N THR A 48 6.35 -3.68 14.11
CA THR A 48 5.07 -3.48 13.41
C THR A 48 4.49 -2.08 13.61
N LEU A 49 4.74 -1.45 14.77
CA LEU A 49 4.33 -0.08 15.05
C LEU A 49 5.12 0.90 14.19
N LEU A 50 6.43 0.69 14.08
CA LEU A 50 7.31 1.54 13.29
C LEU A 50 7.00 1.43 11.80
N ILE A 51 6.84 0.21 11.28
CA ILE A 51 6.49 -0.04 9.87
C ILE A 51 5.14 0.59 9.54
N ALA A 52 4.13 0.38 10.38
CA ALA A 52 2.80 0.97 10.17
C ALA A 52 2.84 2.50 10.16
N SER A 53 3.51 3.12 11.15
CA SER A 53 3.59 4.59 11.24
C SER A 53 4.35 5.21 10.07
N ILE A 54 5.53 4.69 9.71
CA ILE A 54 6.31 5.17 8.56
C ILE A 54 5.47 5.08 7.28
N THR A 55 4.85 3.92 7.03
CA THR A 55 4.04 3.74 5.82
C THR A 55 2.82 4.63 5.80
N THR A 56 2.12 4.79 6.93
CA THR A 56 1.00 5.72 7.03
C THR A 56 1.40 7.17 6.76
N VAL A 57 2.54 7.64 7.29
CA VAL A 57 3.05 8.98 7.01
C VAL A 57 3.30 9.17 5.51
N VAL A 58 3.99 8.22 4.87
CA VAL A 58 4.30 8.30 3.44
C VAL A 58 3.03 8.30 2.59
N VAL A 59 2.12 7.36 2.83
CA VAL A 59 0.84 7.26 2.10
C VAL A 59 -0.01 8.50 2.29
N TYR A 60 -0.07 9.06 3.50
CA TYR A 60 -0.80 10.29 3.79
C TYR A 60 -0.33 11.44 2.88
N PHE A 61 0.99 11.65 2.80
CA PHE A 61 1.54 12.71 1.96
C PHE A 61 1.42 12.42 0.47
N LEU A 62 1.48 11.16 0.04
CA LEU A 62 1.20 10.79 -1.35
C LEU A 62 -0.24 11.15 -1.73
N LEU A 63 -1.22 10.86 -0.86
CA LEU A 63 -2.63 11.19 -1.11
C LEU A 63 -2.89 12.69 -1.15
N LEU A 64 -2.25 13.48 -0.28
CA LEU A 64 -2.32 14.94 -0.36
C LEU A 64 -1.83 15.48 -1.72
N ASN A 65 -0.83 14.82 -2.31
CA ASN A 65 -0.24 15.22 -3.58
C ASN A 65 -0.86 14.52 -4.80
N LYS A 66 -1.87 13.65 -4.62
CA LYS A 66 -2.49 12.86 -5.70
C LYS A 66 -2.97 13.71 -6.88
N HIS A 67 -3.52 14.88 -6.59
CA HIS A 67 -4.02 15.79 -7.63
C HIS A 67 -2.94 16.26 -8.62
N HIS A 68 -1.67 16.24 -8.22
CA HIS A 68 -0.53 16.52 -9.11
C HIS A 68 -0.04 15.31 -9.91
N MET A 69 -0.49 14.10 -9.57
CA MET A 69 -0.01 12.86 -10.16
C MET A 69 -0.83 12.40 -11.38
N HIS A 70 -1.94 13.09 -11.68
CA HIS A 70 -2.77 12.91 -12.89
C HIS A 70 -3.23 11.46 -13.17
N PHE A 71 -3.39 10.63 -12.15
CA PHE A 71 -4.03 9.32 -12.28
C PHE A 71 -5.42 9.31 -11.64
N ASP A 72 -6.40 8.84 -12.41
CA ASP A 72 -7.80 8.71 -11.99
C ASP A 72 -8.02 7.36 -11.28
N ASP A 73 -7.66 7.34 -10.00
CA ASP A 73 -7.84 6.18 -9.11
C ASP A 73 -8.89 6.53 -8.05
N THR A 74 -10.16 6.31 -8.38
CA THR A 74 -11.31 6.82 -7.59
C THR A 74 -11.28 6.39 -6.13
N LEU A 75 -10.76 5.20 -5.83
CA LEU A 75 -10.75 4.61 -4.49
C LEU A 75 -9.37 4.64 -3.81
N ASP A 76 -8.42 5.39 -4.36
CA ASP A 76 -7.06 5.54 -3.82
C ASP A 76 -6.29 4.21 -3.68
N VAL A 77 -6.67 3.17 -4.44
CA VAL A 77 -6.12 1.81 -4.32
C VAL A 77 -4.63 1.78 -4.66
N ALA A 78 -4.20 2.51 -5.68
CA ALA A 78 -2.81 2.55 -6.13
C ALA A 78 -1.88 3.13 -5.06
N ILE A 79 -2.28 4.21 -4.37
CA ILE A 79 -1.46 4.78 -3.29
C ILE A 79 -1.59 3.93 -2.01
N VAL A 80 -2.81 3.65 -1.57
CA VAL A 80 -3.06 2.98 -0.28
C VAL A 80 -2.50 1.56 -0.29
N HIS A 81 -2.84 0.77 -1.32
CA HIS A 81 -2.42 -0.63 -1.42
C HIS A 81 -1.12 -0.79 -2.20
N GLY A 82 -0.98 -0.12 -3.35
CA GLY A 82 0.22 -0.21 -4.17
C GLY A 82 1.45 0.37 -3.47
N CYS A 83 1.49 1.69 -3.24
CA CYS A 83 2.62 2.34 -2.57
C CYS A 83 2.78 1.86 -1.12
N GLY A 84 1.68 1.71 -0.38
CA GLY A 84 1.71 1.17 0.98
C GLY A 84 2.30 -0.24 1.05
N GLY A 85 1.90 -1.13 0.14
CA GLY A 85 2.39 -2.51 0.05
C GLY A 85 3.85 -2.58 -0.39
N ILE A 86 4.26 -1.76 -1.35
CA ILE A 86 5.67 -1.63 -1.78
C ILE A 86 6.55 -1.22 -0.60
N LEU A 87 6.18 -0.18 0.13
CA LEU A 87 6.95 0.30 1.27
C LEU A 87 6.96 -0.73 2.40
N GLY A 88 5.83 -1.36 2.71
CA GLY A 88 5.77 -2.48 3.66
C GLY A 88 6.73 -3.62 3.28
N ALA A 89 6.69 -4.06 2.02
CA ALA A 89 7.53 -5.15 1.53
C ALA A 89 9.02 -4.77 1.54
N PHE A 90 9.36 -3.51 1.26
CA PHE A 90 10.71 -2.98 1.37
C PHE A 90 11.21 -3.01 2.83
N LEU A 91 10.38 -2.56 3.78
CA LEU A 91 10.72 -2.59 5.20
C LEU A 91 10.82 -4.02 5.76
N THR A 92 10.07 -4.99 5.21
CA THR A 92 10.28 -6.43 5.46
C THR A 92 11.66 -6.90 4.98
N GLY A 93 12.38 -6.16 4.15
CA GLY A 93 13.76 -6.47 3.80
C GLY A 93 14.75 -6.15 4.92
N LEU A 94 14.35 -5.25 5.83
CA LEU A 94 15.21 -4.67 6.86
C LEU A 94 15.01 -5.35 8.23
N PHE A 95 13.76 -5.47 8.65
CA PHE A 95 13.37 -5.80 10.03
C PHE A 95 13.07 -7.28 10.41
N PRO A 96 13.04 -8.28 9.51
CA PRO A 96 12.65 -9.62 9.94
C PRO A 96 13.75 -10.26 10.80
N GLU A 97 13.32 -11.04 11.79
CA GLU A 97 14.17 -11.75 12.73
C GLU A 97 13.81 -13.23 12.67
N LYS A 98 14.82 -14.10 12.48
CA LYS A 98 14.61 -15.55 12.46
C LYS A 98 13.98 -16.08 13.75
N SER A 99 14.19 -15.39 14.87
CA SER A 99 13.63 -15.74 16.19
C SER A 99 12.09 -15.65 16.23
N VAL A 100 11.47 -14.84 15.37
CA VAL A 100 10.00 -14.65 15.34
C VAL A 100 9.31 -15.84 14.70
N ASN A 101 9.94 -16.46 13.69
CA ASN A 101 9.43 -17.65 13.02
C ASN A 101 10.59 -18.65 12.79
N LEU A 102 10.70 -19.62 13.70
CA LEU A 102 11.79 -20.60 13.68
C LEU A 102 11.76 -21.53 12.47
N LYS A 103 10.62 -21.66 11.79
CA LYS A 103 10.44 -22.59 10.67
C LYS A 103 10.79 -21.94 9.34
N ASP A 104 10.18 -20.80 9.05
CA ASP A 104 10.24 -20.15 7.74
C ASP A 104 10.87 -18.74 7.80
N GLY A 105 11.22 -18.28 9.01
CA GLY A 105 11.80 -16.96 9.23
C GLY A 105 13.26 -16.87 8.85
N VAL A 106 13.65 -15.67 8.45
CA VAL A 106 15.01 -15.31 8.07
C VAL A 106 15.35 -13.94 8.62
N ASP A 107 16.63 -13.71 8.87
CA ASP A 107 17.10 -12.40 9.28
C ASP A 107 17.05 -11.40 8.12
N GLY A 108 16.78 -10.16 8.47
CA GLY A 108 16.77 -9.00 7.58
C GLY A 108 18.13 -8.30 7.50
N ALA A 109 18.17 -7.20 6.76
CA ALA A 109 19.40 -6.42 6.60
C ALA A 109 19.95 -5.89 7.93
N PHE A 110 19.09 -5.47 8.86
CA PHE A 110 19.52 -4.98 10.17
C PHE A 110 19.94 -6.10 11.15
N TYR A 111 19.69 -7.36 10.79
CA TYR A 111 20.04 -8.54 11.58
C TYR A 111 21.14 -9.37 10.91
N GLY A 112 21.96 -8.75 10.05
CA GLY A 112 23.16 -9.38 9.48
C GLY A 112 22.95 -10.08 8.14
N ARG A 113 21.77 -9.97 7.51
CA ARG A 113 21.48 -10.58 6.20
C ARG A 113 21.02 -9.53 5.18
N PRO A 114 21.92 -8.65 4.70
CA PRO A 114 21.58 -7.56 3.78
C PRO A 114 20.99 -8.02 2.44
N ILE A 115 21.31 -9.25 2.01
CA ILE A 115 20.73 -9.85 0.80
C ILE A 115 19.20 -9.97 0.86
N GLN A 116 18.61 -10.05 2.06
CA GLN A 116 17.16 -10.12 2.22
C GLN A 116 16.46 -8.89 1.63
N LEU A 117 17.04 -7.69 1.75
CA LEU A 117 16.48 -6.48 1.15
C LEU A 117 16.42 -6.58 -0.38
N TRP A 118 17.45 -7.15 -1.00
CA TRP A 118 17.47 -7.36 -2.45
C TRP A 118 16.45 -8.38 -2.92
N TYR A 119 16.18 -9.43 -2.15
CA TYR A 119 15.08 -10.35 -2.44
C TYR A 119 13.72 -9.66 -2.37
N GLN A 120 13.50 -8.77 -1.40
CA GLN A 120 12.27 -7.99 -1.35
C GLN A 120 12.14 -7.04 -2.55
N ILE A 121 13.22 -6.34 -2.92
CA ILE A 121 13.22 -5.47 -4.11
C ILE A 121 12.92 -6.26 -5.38
N ALA A 122 13.56 -7.42 -5.56
CA ALA A 122 13.29 -8.29 -6.70
C ALA A 122 11.83 -8.77 -6.74
N GLY A 123 11.28 -9.16 -5.58
CA GLY A 123 9.87 -9.55 -5.45
C GLY A 123 8.90 -8.40 -5.76
N ILE A 124 9.17 -7.19 -5.26
CA ILE A 124 8.41 -5.98 -5.55
C ILE A 124 8.39 -5.69 -7.06
N LEU A 125 9.56 -5.64 -7.69
CA LEU A 125 9.66 -5.33 -9.12
C LEU A 125 8.99 -6.42 -9.98
N THR A 126 9.13 -7.68 -9.57
CA THR A 126 8.47 -8.81 -10.25
C THR A 126 6.95 -8.70 -10.13
N ALA A 127 6.43 -8.40 -8.94
CA ALA A 127 5.00 -8.24 -8.72
C ALA A 127 4.42 -7.04 -9.49
N ILE A 128 5.12 -5.91 -9.49
CA ILE A 128 4.73 -4.72 -10.28
C ILE A 128 4.71 -5.06 -11.77
N GLY A 129 5.79 -5.66 -12.28
CA GLY A 129 5.89 -6.02 -13.70
C GLY A 129 4.82 -7.01 -14.12
N PHE A 130 4.58 -8.05 -13.31
CA PHE A 130 3.54 -9.04 -13.56
C PHE A 130 2.14 -8.42 -13.53
N ALA A 131 1.80 -7.67 -12.49
CA ALA A 131 0.50 -7.03 -12.36
C ALA A 131 0.24 -6.04 -13.52
N ALA A 132 1.21 -5.16 -13.82
CA ALA A 132 1.07 -4.20 -14.91
C ALA A 132 0.93 -4.90 -16.27
N ALA A 133 1.77 -5.90 -16.57
CA ALA A 133 1.74 -6.60 -17.85
C ALA A 133 0.46 -7.41 -18.04
N CYS A 134 0.04 -8.17 -17.02
CA CYS A 134 -1.17 -8.99 -17.10
C CYS A 134 -2.44 -8.12 -17.12
N THR A 135 -2.52 -7.10 -16.27
CA THR A 135 -3.68 -6.18 -16.28
C THR A 135 -3.78 -5.45 -17.62
N ALA A 136 -2.68 -4.92 -18.16
CA ALA A 136 -2.68 -4.29 -19.49
C ALA A 136 -3.05 -5.28 -20.60
N GLY A 137 -2.49 -6.49 -20.55
CA GLY A 137 -2.78 -7.55 -21.51
C GLY A 137 -4.22 -8.06 -21.49
N ILE A 138 -4.96 -7.80 -20.41
CA ILE A 138 -6.40 -8.09 -20.31
C ILE A 138 -7.22 -6.86 -20.71
N LEU A 139 -6.94 -5.70 -20.12
CA LEU A 139 -7.79 -4.51 -20.26
C LEU A 139 -7.70 -3.89 -21.66
N PHE A 140 -6.52 -3.81 -22.29
CA PHE A 140 -6.43 -3.22 -23.63
C PHE A 140 -7.16 -4.02 -24.71
N PRO A 141 -7.04 -5.37 -24.77
CA PRO A 141 -7.84 -6.14 -25.71
C PRO A 141 -9.35 -6.04 -25.44
N LEU A 142 -9.77 -6.05 -24.18
CA LEU A 142 -11.19 -5.87 -23.84
C LEU A 142 -11.70 -4.50 -24.27
N ASP A 143 -10.94 -3.44 -23.99
CA ASP A 143 -11.29 -2.09 -24.41
C ASP A 143 -11.41 -1.98 -25.93
N TRP A 144 -10.52 -2.63 -26.67
CA TRP A 144 -10.57 -2.64 -28.14
C TRP A 144 -11.75 -3.44 -28.71
N ILE A 145 -12.13 -4.54 -28.06
CA ILE A 145 -13.21 -5.43 -28.54
C ILE A 145 -14.60 -4.88 -28.20
N MET A 146 -14.78 -4.37 -26.98
CA MET A 146 -16.11 -4.02 -26.48
C MET A 146 -16.21 -2.62 -25.85
N GLY A 147 -15.10 -1.91 -25.64
CA GLY A 147 -15.07 -0.63 -24.93
C GLY A 147 -15.42 -0.81 -23.46
N ILE A 148 -14.43 -0.81 -22.57
CA ILE A 148 -14.69 -1.07 -21.13
C ILE A 148 -15.03 0.20 -20.34
N ARG A 149 -14.75 1.38 -20.92
CA ARG A 149 -15.18 2.66 -20.36
C ARG A 149 -16.48 3.11 -21.02
N LEU A 150 -17.40 3.62 -20.21
CA LEU A 150 -18.65 4.19 -20.69
C LEU A 150 -18.41 5.36 -21.65
N ALA A 151 -19.40 5.64 -22.49
CA ALA A 151 -19.46 6.91 -23.20
C ALA A 151 -19.58 8.05 -22.18
N LYS A 152 -19.01 9.21 -22.52
CA LYS A 152 -18.99 10.36 -21.62
C LYS A 152 -20.38 10.87 -21.23
N GLU A 153 -21.36 10.68 -22.12
CA GLU A 153 -22.76 11.05 -21.89
C GLU A 153 -23.38 10.15 -20.81
N ASP A 154 -23.22 8.83 -20.93
CA ASP A 154 -23.68 7.86 -19.93
C ASP A 154 -22.95 8.03 -18.57
N GLU A 155 -21.65 8.39 -18.61
CA GLU A 155 -20.87 8.69 -17.38
C GLU A 155 -21.42 9.92 -16.64
N LEU A 156 -22.01 10.89 -17.35
CA LEU A 156 -22.64 12.08 -16.76
C LEU A 156 -24.03 11.80 -16.19
N ASP A 157 -24.81 10.94 -16.85
CA ASP A 157 -26.14 10.53 -16.38
C ASP A 157 -26.03 9.60 -15.15
N GLY A 158 -24.92 8.85 -15.06
CA GLY A 158 -24.58 7.99 -13.95
C GLY A 158 -25.10 6.56 -14.11
N LEU A 159 -24.27 5.61 -13.69
CA LEU A 159 -24.49 4.16 -13.78
C LEU A 159 -25.77 3.66 -13.09
N ASP A 160 -26.36 4.44 -12.20
CA ASP A 160 -27.61 4.06 -11.52
C ASP A 160 -28.85 4.28 -12.42
N LEU A 161 -28.74 5.12 -13.45
CA LEU A 161 -29.85 5.51 -14.35
C LEU A 161 -29.79 4.79 -15.71
N THR A 162 -28.63 4.26 -16.09
CA THR A 162 -28.36 3.55 -17.35
C THR A 162 -28.14 2.06 -17.13
#